data_AF-A0A3P6AYZ2-F1
#
_entry.id   AF-A0A3P6AYZ2-F1
#
_cell.length_a   1.000
_cell.length_b   1.000
_cell.length_c   1.000
_cell.angle_alpha   90.00
_cell.angle_beta   90.00
_cell.angle_gamma   90.00
#
_symmetry.space_group_name_H-M   'P 1'
#
loop_
_entity.id
_entity.type
_entity.pdbx_description
1 polymer ?
#
loop_
_entity_poly.entity_id
_entity_poly.type
_entity_poly.pdbx_seq_one_letter_code
_entity_poly.pdbx_strand_id
1 'polypeptide(L)' 'KAVCFESDSSQLIKVVNSGNCVPELYGVVADILSFASIFEFISFVGISLEKWPG' A
#
# COMPACT_ATOMS: atom_id res chain seq x y z
N LYS A 1 8.97 -7.87 -12.93
CA LYS A 1 9.37 -6.49 -12.48
C LYS A 1 8.93 -6.31 -11.03
N ALA A 2 9.86 -5.98 -10.12
CA ALA A 2 9.57 -5.78 -8.70
C ALA A 2 9.38 -4.29 -8.38
N VAL A 3 8.37 -3.95 -7.58
CA VAL A 3 8.09 -2.57 -7.14
C VAL A 3 7.82 -2.52 -5.64
N CYS A 4 8.40 -1.52 -4.98
CA CYS A 4 8.12 -1.21 -3.58
C CYS A 4 7.34 0.11 -3.52
N PHE A 5 6.20 0.09 -2.84
CA PHE A 5 5.40 1.28 -2.57
C PHE A 5 5.52 1.63 -1.10
N GLU A 6 5.82 2.90 -0.85
CA GLU A 6 6.05 3.43 0.49
C GLU A 6 4.95 4.44 0.83
N SER A 7 4.43 4.38 2.06
CA SER A 7 3.44 5.33 2.54
C SER A 7 3.63 5.59 4.03
N ASP A 8 3.45 6.83 4.46
CA ASP A 8 3.40 7.21 5.87
C ASP A 8 2.04 6.88 6.53
N SER A 9 1.02 6.57 5.71
CA SER A 9 -0.31 6.21 6.20
C SER A 9 -0.33 4.79 6.76
N SER A 10 -0.21 4.68 8.08
CA SER A 10 -0.29 3.41 8.81
C SER A 10 -1.61 2.67 8.57
N GLN A 11 -2.72 3.39 8.38
CA GLN A 11 -4.02 2.80 8.06
C GLN A 11 -4.02 2.16 6.68
N LEU A 12 -3.49 2.86 5.67
CA LEU A 12 -3.40 2.33 4.32
C LEU A 12 -2.52 1.09 4.29
N ILE A 13 -1.28 1.20 4.79
CA ILE A 13 -0.31 0.10 4.83
C ILE A 13 -0.86 -1.13 5.55
N LYS A 14 -1.57 -0.94 6.67
CA LYS A 14 -2.22 -2.07 7.36
C LYS A 14 -3.29 -2.72 6.50
N VAL A 15 -4.15 -1.94 5.87
CA VAL A 15 -5.27 -2.48 5.09
C VAL A 15 -4.79 -3.22 3.85
N VAL A 16 -3.86 -2.67 3.07
CA VAL A 16 -3.31 -3.38 1.89
C VAL A 16 -2.53 -4.65 2.27
N ASN A 17 -1.79 -4.66 3.38
CA ASN A 17 -1.04 -5.84 3.80
C ASN A 17 -1.90 -6.91 4.50
N SER A 18 -2.91 -6.49 5.27
CA SER A 18 -3.70 -7.42 6.12
C SER A 18 -4.92 -7.98 5.39
N GLY A 19 -5.30 -7.41 4.25
CA GLY A 19 -6.53 -7.75 3.51
C GLY A 19 -7.83 -7.37 4.23
N ASN A 20 -7.75 -6.91 5.47
CA ASN A 20 -8.89 -6.52 6.29
C ASN A 20 -9.28 -5.06 5.99
N CYS A 21 -10.06 -4.87 4.94
CA CYS A 21 -10.52 -3.55 4.51
C CYS A 21 -11.65 -3.02 5.38
N VAL A 22 -11.52 -1.78 5.83
CA VAL A 22 -12.67 -1.00 6.29
C VAL A 22 -13.50 -0.56 5.09
N PRO A 23 -14.85 -0.55 5.18
CA PRO A 23 -15.72 -0.25 4.03
C PRO A 23 -15.38 1.09 3.36
N GLU A 24 -15.01 2.09 4.16
CA GLU A 24 -14.66 3.44 3.71
C GLU A 24 -13.42 3.48 2.81
N LEU A 25 -12.50 2.53 2.96
CA LEU A 25 -11.26 2.45 2.18
C LEU A 25 -11.29 1.33 1.13
N TYR A 26 -12.35 0.52 1.08
CA TYR A 26 -12.41 -0.66 0.22
C TYR A 26 -12.21 -0.32 -1.27
N GLY A 27 -12.88 0.73 -1.76
CA GLY A 27 -12.76 1.15 -3.15
C GLY A 27 -11.32 1.53 -3.53
N VAL A 28 -10.66 2.33 -2.70
CA VAL A 28 -9.27 2.75 -2.93
C VAL A 28 -8.31 1.55 -2.88
N VAL A 29 -8.50 0.65 -1.91
CA VAL A 29 -7.64 -0.53 -1.77
C VAL A 29 -7.83 -1.50 -2.93
N ALA A 30 -9.06 -1.72 -3.39
CA ALA A 30 -9.35 -2.56 -4.55
C ALA A 30 -8.69 -2.01 -5.82
N ASP A 31 -8.72 -0.69 -6.00
CA ASP A 31 -8.10 0.00 -7.13
C ASP A 31 -6.57 -0.11 -7.08
N ILE A 32 -5.96 0.12 -5.91
CA ILE A 32 -4.51 -0.10 -5.68
C ILE A 32 -4.12 -1.55 -5.99
N LEU A 33 -4.88 -2.53 -5.51
CA LEU A 33 -4.59 -3.95 -5.75
C LEU A 33 -4.78 -4.33 -7.22
N SER A 34 -5.75 -3.73 -7.91
CA SER A 34 -5.98 -3.93 -9.34
C SER A 34 -4.78 -3.44 -10.15
N PHE A 35 -4.29 -2.22 -9.86
CA PHE A 35 -3.08 -1.68 -10.49
C PHE A 35 -1.83 -2.46 -10.08
N ALA A 36 -1.73 -2.89 -8.83
CA ALA A 36 -0.63 -3.69 -8.33
C ALA A 36 -0.49 -5.03 -9.07
N SER A 37 -1.60 -5.61 -9.53
CA SER A 37 -1.63 -6.91 -10.21
C SER A 37 -0.82 -6.96 -11.50
N ILE A 38 -0.43 -5.81 -12.08
CA ILE A 38 0.44 -5.77 -13.27
C ILE A 38 1.90 -6.09 -12.93
N PHE A 39 2.28 -6.00 -11.66
CA PHE A 39 3.64 -6.26 -11.20
C PHE A 39 3.79 -7.71 -10.75
N GLU A 40 4.94 -8.28 -11.07
CA GLU A 40 5.26 -9.66 -10.73
C GLU A 40 5.61 -9.85 -9.25
N PHE A 41 6.21 -8.81 -8.65
CA PHE A 41 6.51 -8.75 -7.23
C PHE A 41 6.20 -7.36 -6.71
N ILE A 42 5.44 -7.27 -5.62
CA ILE A 42 5.06 -6.01 -4.99
C ILE A 42 5.27 -6.07 -3.49
N SER A 43 5.70 -4.95 -2.90
CA SER A 43 5.81 -4.76 -1.46
C SER A 43 5.23 -3.41 -1.05
N PHE A 44 4.47 -3.38 0.04
CA PHE A 44 3.91 -2.17 0.64
C PHE A 44 4.55 -1.93 2.00
N VAL A 45 5.34 -0.87 2.12
CA VAL A 45 6.13 -0.59 3.32
C VAL A 45 5.68 0.71 3.97
N GLY A 46 5.50 0.66 5.29
CA GLY A 46 5.26 1.85 6.10
C GLY A 46 6.55 2.62 6.32
N ILE A 47 6.53 3.91 6.05
CA ILE A 47 7.66 4.81 6.31
C ILE A 47 7.31 5.81 7.40
N SER A 48 8.32 6.22 8.17
CA SER A 48 8.20 7.41 9.01
C SER A 48 8.56 8.65 8.17
N LEU A 49 7.74 9.70 8.23
CA LEU A 49 8.02 10.99 7.59
C LEU A 49 9.40 11.56 7.99
N GLU A 50 9.82 11.24 9.21
CA GLU A 50 11.11 11.58 9.82
C GLU A 50 12.32 11.03 9.03
N LYS A 51 12.11 9.98 8.23
CA LYS A 51 13.15 9.22 7.53
C LYS A 51 13.08 9.41 6.01
N TRP A 52 12.16 10.23 5.50
CA TRP A 52 12.05 10.47 4.06
C TRP A 52 13.13 11.46 3.59
N PRO A 53 14.05 11.06 2.69
CA PRO A 53 15.19 11.90 2.31
C PRO A 53 14.87 13.06 1.36
N GLY A 54 13.65 13.12 0.81
CA GLY A 54 13.25 14.16 -0.15
C GLY A 54 13.68 13.83 -1.56
#